data_AF-A0A926A706-F1
#
_entry.id   AF-A0A926A706-F1
#
_cell.length_a   1.000
_cell.length_b   1.000
_cell.length_c   1.000
_cell.angle_alpha   90.00
_cell.angle_beta   90.00
_cell.angle_gamma   90.00
#
_symmetry.space_group_name_H-M   'P 1'
#
loop_
_entity.id
_entity.type
_entity.pdbx_description
1 polymer ?
#
loop_
_entity_poly.entity_id
_entity_poly.type
_entity_poly.pdbx_seq_one_letter_code
_entity_poly.pdbx_strand_id
1 'polypeptide(L)'
;LTNPAVAPATGTVPALGVTAAAYTNNDVEAATATTLFDLDTVLNRVAIQSPANAGTLAPTGTLPADIGSDAGFDIYSTLSDGVADGNAAFAAVDVDGAKRLWSVDVLTGGAADLGEFGADVTDLAVKLDQ
;
A
#
# COMPACT_ATOMS: atom_id res chain seq x y z
N LEU A 1 12.02 22.55 -22.61
CA LEU A 1 11.39 21.63 -21.64
C LEU A 1 11.69 22.18 -20.27
N THR A 2 10.69 22.77 -19.60
CA THR A 2 10.88 23.27 -18.24
C THR A 2 10.91 22.09 -17.28
N ASN A 3 11.87 22.11 -16.35
CA ASN A 3 11.96 21.18 -15.23
C ASN A 3 10.56 20.98 -14.60
N PRO A 4 10.11 19.75 -14.28
CA PRO A 4 8.88 19.57 -13.51
C PRO A 4 8.91 20.43 -12.24
N ALA A 5 7.72 20.88 -11.82
CA ALA A 5 7.56 21.70 -10.63
C ALA A 5 8.23 21.01 -9.43
N VAL A 6 9.16 21.71 -8.79
CA VAL A 6 9.72 21.28 -7.50
C VAL A 6 8.56 21.22 -6.52
N ALA A 7 8.28 20.05 -5.97
CA ALA A 7 7.29 19.89 -4.90
C ALA A 7 7.58 20.89 -3.79
N PRO A 8 6.56 21.54 -3.18
CA PRO A 8 6.78 22.43 -2.06
C PRO A 8 7.63 21.71 -1.00
N ALA A 9 8.71 22.34 -0.54
CA ALA A 9 9.49 21.85 0.58
C ALA A 9 8.68 22.01 1.88
N THR A 10 7.65 21.18 2.06
CA THR A 10 7.17 20.83 3.39
C THR A 10 8.25 19.93 3.96
N GLY A 11 8.90 20.36 5.04
CA GLY A 11 9.97 19.58 5.68
C GLY A 11 9.56 18.11 5.82
N THR A 12 10.50 17.19 5.63
CA THR A 12 10.25 15.75 5.76
C THR A 12 9.64 15.50 7.13
N VAL A 13 8.33 15.21 7.17
CA VAL A 13 7.67 14.71 8.36
C VAL A 13 8.00 13.22 8.41
N PRO A 14 8.75 12.74 9.43
CA PRO A 14 9.02 11.32 9.56
C PRO A 14 7.69 10.57 9.63
N ALA A 15 7.52 9.55 8.78
CA ALA A 15 6.46 8.59 8.98
C ALA A 15 6.87 7.68 10.15
N LEU A 16 6.21 7.85 11.28
CA LEU A 16 6.45 7.04 12.48
C LEU A 16 5.53 5.82 12.54
N GLY A 17 4.63 5.68 11.57
CA GLY A 17 3.57 4.68 11.55
C GLY A 17 3.56 3.78 10.32
N VAL A 18 4.71 3.58 9.66
CA VAL A 18 4.79 2.55 8.60
C VAL A 18 4.60 1.17 9.25
N THR A 19 3.42 0.59 9.09
CA THR A 19 3.02 -0.66 9.76
C THR A 19 2.88 -1.83 8.81
N ALA A 20 2.64 -1.56 7.52
CA ALA A 20 2.56 -2.57 6.49
C ALA A 20 3.11 -2.04 5.17
N ALA A 21 3.64 -2.94 4.34
CA ALA A 21 4.21 -2.59 3.04
C ALA A 21 4.06 -3.74 2.06
N ALA A 22 3.87 -3.42 0.78
CA ALA A 22 3.69 -4.40 -0.28
C ALA A 22 4.29 -3.92 -1.60
N TYR A 23 4.74 -4.87 -2.43
CA TYR A 23 5.28 -4.60 -3.75
C TYR A 23 4.24 -4.84 -4.83
N THR A 24 4.19 -3.94 -5.81
CA THR A 24 3.53 -4.20 -7.10
C THR A 24 4.31 -5.20 -7.93
N ASN A 25 3.62 -5.84 -8.87
CA ASN A 25 4.18 -6.71 -9.90
C ASN A 25 4.96 -7.91 -9.34
N ASN A 26 4.32 -8.66 -8.45
CA ASN A 26 4.87 -9.92 -7.96
C ASN A 26 4.76 -10.98 -9.06
N ASP A 27 5.79 -11.03 -9.93
CA ASP A 27 5.90 -11.98 -11.03
C ASP A 27 7.30 -12.63 -11.08
N VAL A 28 7.54 -13.49 -12.07
CA VAL A 28 8.82 -14.21 -12.24
C VAL A 28 9.75 -13.55 -13.26
N GLU A 29 9.34 -12.44 -13.88
CA GLU A 29 10.08 -11.81 -14.96
C GLU A 29 11.04 -10.74 -14.42
N ALA A 30 12.33 -10.99 -14.58
CA ALA A 30 13.38 -10.10 -14.07
C ALA A 30 13.38 -8.68 -14.66
N ALA A 31 12.67 -8.48 -15.79
CA ALA A 31 12.54 -7.17 -16.44
C ALA A 31 11.38 -6.34 -15.88
N THR A 32 10.45 -6.95 -15.12
CA THR A 32 9.33 -6.23 -14.55
C THR A 32 9.79 -5.43 -13.33
N ALA A 33 9.61 -4.11 -13.37
CA ALA A 33 9.95 -3.25 -12.25
C ALA A 33 8.88 -3.35 -11.15
N THR A 34 9.32 -3.36 -9.89
CA THR A 34 8.44 -3.35 -8.72
C THR A 34 8.47 -1.97 -8.05
N THR A 35 7.34 -1.51 -7.54
CA THR A 35 7.25 -0.33 -6.67
C THR A 35 6.80 -0.77 -5.28
N LEU A 36 7.52 -0.31 -4.24
CA LEU A 36 7.14 -0.49 -2.83
C LEU A 36 6.15 0.59 -2.42
N PHE A 37 5.03 0.15 -1.83
CA PHE A 37 4.05 1.01 -1.19
C PHE A 37 3.95 0.69 0.30
N ASP A 38 3.79 1.73 1.11
CA ASP A 38 3.68 1.67 2.55
C ASP A 38 2.32 2.19 3.01
N LEU A 39 1.75 1.55 4.04
CA LEU A 39 0.65 2.09 4.84
C LEU A 39 1.22 2.77 6.08
N ASP A 40 0.93 4.06 6.21
CA ASP A 40 1.26 4.86 7.39
C ASP A 40 0.00 5.08 8.23
N THR A 41 -0.17 4.29 9.30
CA THR A 41 -1.34 4.34 10.19
C THR A 41 -1.32 5.54 11.14
N VAL A 42 -0.18 6.23 11.29
CA VAL A 42 -0.09 7.43 12.12
C VAL A 42 -0.51 8.67 11.34
N LEU A 43 -0.14 8.73 10.05
CA LEU A 43 -0.53 9.83 9.15
C LEU A 43 -1.72 9.48 8.24
N ASN A 44 -2.33 8.29 8.44
CA ASN A 44 -3.47 7.75 7.72
C ASN A 44 -3.37 7.92 6.21
N ARG A 45 -2.32 7.36 5.61
CA ARG A 45 -1.99 7.55 4.21
C ARG A 45 -1.27 6.37 3.59
N VAL A 46 -1.32 6.32 2.26
CA VAL A 46 -0.44 5.48 1.45
C VAL A 46 0.74 6.32 0.98
N ALA A 47 1.93 5.71 0.92
CA ALA A 47 3.11 6.34 0.35
C ALA A 47 3.89 5.37 -0.54
N ILE A 48 4.64 5.92 -1.48
CA ILE A 48 5.67 5.20 -2.24
C ILE A 48 7.00 5.35 -1.51
N GLN A 49 7.74 4.26 -1.34
CA GLN A 49 9.15 4.30 -0.94
C GLN A 49 10.06 4.09 -2.14
N SER A 50 10.73 5.16 -2.56
CA SER A 50 11.59 5.15 -3.74
C SER A 50 12.86 5.98 -3.52
N PRO A 51 14.07 5.38 -3.55
CA PRO A 51 14.33 3.93 -3.64
C PRO A 51 13.77 3.14 -2.43
N ALA A 52 13.42 1.88 -2.65
CA ALA A 52 12.75 1.02 -1.67
C ALA A 52 13.54 0.78 -0.37
N ASN A 53 14.84 1.08 -0.34
CA ASN A 53 15.71 0.94 0.84
C ASN A 53 16.22 2.29 1.38
N ALA A 54 15.75 3.42 0.82
CA ALA A 54 16.21 4.75 1.22
C ALA A 54 15.43 5.34 2.40
N GLY A 55 14.32 4.70 2.82
CA GLY A 55 13.45 5.20 3.90
C GLY A 55 12.77 6.54 3.58
N THR A 56 12.82 6.98 2.32
CA THR A 56 12.16 8.21 1.88
C THR A 56 10.79 7.86 1.34
N LEU A 57 9.75 8.47 1.93
CA LEU A 57 8.36 8.25 1.56
C LEU A 57 7.80 9.44 0.78
N ALA A 58 7.17 9.14 -0.34
CA ALA A 58 6.40 10.07 -1.15
C ALA A 58 4.91 9.74 -0.98
N PRO A 59 4.13 10.54 -0.23
CA PRO A 59 2.70 10.30 -0.05
C PRO A 59 1.95 10.28 -1.38
N THR A 60 1.09 9.28 -1.57
CA THR A 60 0.23 9.16 -2.75
C THR A 60 -1.19 9.62 -2.45
N GLY A 61 -1.66 9.40 -1.22
CA GLY A 61 -2.91 9.97 -0.75
C GLY A 61 -3.34 9.49 0.62
N THR A 62 -4.43 10.08 1.12
CA THR A 62 -4.96 9.86 2.47
C THR A 62 -6.02 8.77 2.47
N LEU A 63 -5.98 7.90 3.47
CA LEU A 63 -7.00 6.87 3.71
C LEU A 63 -8.31 7.51 4.18
N PRO A 64 -9.48 6.90 3.91
CA PRO A 64 -10.77 7.49 4.22
C PRO A 64 -11.14 7.48 5.71
N ALA A 65 -10.40 6.75 6.55
CA ALA A 65 -10.59 6.72 7.99
C ALA A 65 -9.27 6.44 8.72
N ASP A 66 -9.27 6.72 10.02
CA ASP A 66 -8.17 6.38 10.91
C ASP A 66 -8.14 4.86 11.12
N ILE A 67 -7.00 4.25 10.82
CA ILE A 67 -6.81 2.81 10.98
C ILE A 67 -5.84 2.53 12.13
N GLY A 68 -6.10 1.46 12.88
CA GLY A 68 -5.23 1.04 13.98
C GLY A 68 -3.84 0.61 13.48
N SER A 69 -2.87 0.57 14.40
CA SER A 69 -1.48 0.20 14.09
C SER A 69 -1.28 -1.27 13.72
N ASP A 70 -2.27 -2.11 14.01
CA ASP A 70 -2.29 -3.52 13.63
C ASP A 70 -2.98 -3.64 12.27
N ALA A 71 -2.14 -3.61 11.23
CA ALA A 71 -2.57 -3.63 9.85
C ALA A 71 -1.66 -4.55 9.02
N GLY A 72 -2.27 -5.24 8.07
CA GLY A 72 -1.60 -6.03 7.04
C GLY A 72 -1.89 -5.46 5.66
N PHE A 73 -0.99 -5.69 4.72
CA PHE A 73 -1.10 -5.12 3.38
C PHE A 73 -0.46 -6.03 2.36
N ASP A 74 -1.20 -6.33 1.30
CA ASP A 74 -0.69 -7.11 0.17
C ASP A 74 -1.17 -6.52 -1.15
N ILE A 75 -0.35 -6.66 -2.18
CA ILE A 75 -0.68 -6.24 -3.54
C ILE A 75 -0.65 -7.50 -4.41
N TYR A 76 -1.85 -7.93 -4.78
CA TYR A 76 -2.05 -9.02 -5.72
C TYR A 76 -1.74 -8.54 -7.14
N SER A 77 -0.96 -9.32 -7.89
CA SER A 77 -0.72 -9.05 -9.31
C SER A 77 -1.51 -10.02 -10.18
N THR A 78 -2.24 -9.50 -11.16
CA THR A 78 -2.79 -10.30 -12.26
C THR A 78 -1.68 -10.58 -13.26
N LEU A 79 -1.64 -11.81 -13.78
CA LEU A 79 -0.56 -12.26 -14.66
C LEU A 79 -1.12 -12.69 -16.03
N SER A 80 -0.41 -12.30 -17.09
CA SER A 80 -0.55 -12.84 -18.44
C SER A 80 0.77 -13.44 -18.86
N ASP A 81 0.78 -14.73 -19.20
CA ASP A 81 1.99 -15.49 -19.58
C ASP A 81 3.14 -15.37 -18.56
N GLY A 82 2.80 -15.31 -17.27
CA GLY A 82 3.78 -15.20 -16.17
C GLY A 82 4.29 -13.78 -15.90
N VAL A 83 3.77 -12.77 -16.59
CA VAL A 83 4.15 -11.36 -16.46
C VAL A 83 3.00 -10.57 -15.85
N ALA A 84 3.29 -9.68 -14.89
CA ALA A 84 2.27 -8.83 -14.30
C ALA A 84 1.67 -7.85 -15.32
N ASP A 85 0.34 -7.82 -15.40
CA ASP A 85 -0.42 -6.89 -16.26
C ASP A 85 -1.40 -6.00 -15.47
N GLY A 86 -1.53 -6.23 -14.18
CA GLY A 86 -2.38 -5.46 -13.28
C GLY A 86 -2.05 -5.72 -11.81
N ASN A 87 -2.52 -4.81 -10.95
CA ASN A 87 -2.35 -4.90 -9.51
C ASN A 87 -3.66 -4.55 -8.79
N ALA A 88 -3.94 -5.25 -7.69
CA ALA A 88 -5.04 -4.96 -6.77
C ALA A 88 -4.50 -5.03 -5.34
N ALA A 89 -4.64 -3.93 -4.60
CA ALA A 89 -4.13 -3.84 -3.25
C ALA A 89 -5.23 -4.08 -2.21
N PHE A 90 -4.90 -4.84 -1.18
CA PHE A 90 -5.79 -5.20 -0.10
C PHE A 90 -5.13 -4.96 1.24
N ALA A 91 -5.90 -4.49 2.22
CA ALA A 91 -5.43 -4.27 3.58
C ALA A 91 -6.32 -4.98 4.59
N ALA A 92 -5.72 -5.64 5.57
CA ALA A 92 -6.38 -6.01 6.81
C ALA A 92 -6.17 -4.85 7.77
N VAL A 93 -7.24 -4.21 8.22
CA VAL A 93 -7.14 -3.01 9.06
C VAL A 93 -8.03 -3.14 10.29
N ASP A 94 -7.62 -2.49 11.37
CA ASP A 94 -8.47 -2.24 12.52
C ASP A 94 -9.16 -0.88 12.37
N VAL A 95 -10.48 -0.85 12.42
CA VAL A 95 -11.25 0.41 12.44
C VAL A 95 -12.20 0.33 13.62
N ASP A 96 -11.98 1.20 14.61
CA ASP A 96 -12.77 1.24 15.86
C ASP A 96 -12.85 -0.13 16.58
N GLY A 97 -11.78 -0.94 16.50
CA GLY A 97 -11.71 -2.26 17.12
C GLY A 97 -12.30 -3.40 16.31
N ALA A 98 -12.79 -3.14 15.09
CA ALA A 98 -13.26 -4.17 14.16
C ALA A 98 -12.19 -4.46 13.09
N LYS A 99 -11.84 -5.74 12.91
CA LYS A 99 -10.93 -6.18 11.86
C LYS A 99 -11.65 -6.23 10.51
N ARG A 100 -11.17 -5.48 9.53
CA ARG A 100 -11.84 -5.30 8.24
C ARG A 100 -10.89 -5.54 7.08
N LEU A 101 -11.44 -6.09 6.00
CA LEU A 101 -10.76 -6.21 4.71
C LEU A 101 -11.10 -4.99 3.87
N TRP A 102 -10.09 -4.25 3.43
CA TRP A 102 -10.24 -3.12 2.53
C TRP A 102 -9.59 -3.42 1.18
N SER A 103 -10.17 -2.87 0.11
CA SER A 103 -9.43 -2.58 -1.13
C SER A 103 -8.81 -1.20 -1.04
N VAL A 104 -7.61 -1.02 -1.59
CA VAL A 104 -6.87 0.24 -1.52
C VAL A 104 -6.40 0.66 -2.92
N ASP A 105 -6.68 1.90 -3.30
CA ASP A 105 -6.03 2.56 -4.43
C ASP A 105 -4.72 3.19 -3.93
N VAL A 106 -3.61 2.55 -4.29
CA VAL A 106 -2.29 2.93 -3.82
C VAL A 106 -1.78 4.25 -4.39
N LEU A 107 -2.41 4.77 -5.45
CA LEU A 107 -2.02 6.03 -6.09
C LEU A 107 -2.81 7.23 -5.56
N THR A 108 -4.00 6.99 -4.98
CA THR A 108 -4.87 8.06 -4.48
C THR A 108 -5.15 7.99 -2.99
N GLY A 109 -4.84 6.87 -2.34
CA GLY A 109 -5.20 6.58 -0.94
C GLY A 109 -6.68 6.25 -0.75
N GLY A 110 -7.49 6.28 -1.81
CA GLY A 110 -8.90 5.86 -1.73
C GLY A 110 -9.00 4.41 -1.28
N ALA A 111 -9.91 4.09 -0.37
CA ALA A 111 -10.13 2.72 0.07
C ALA A 111 -11.62 2.42 0.18
N ALA A 112 -11.99 1.16 -0.03
CA ALA A 112 -13.35 0.69 0.13
C ALA A 112 -13.38 -0.54 1.04
N ASP A 113 -14.28 -0.49 2.02
CA ASP A 113 -14.55 -1.59 2.93
C ASP A 113 -15.23 -2.76 2.20
N LEU A 114 -14.60 -3.93 2.27
CA LEU A 114 -15.06 -5.18 1.66
C LEU A 114 -15.71 -6.11 2.70
N GLY A 115 -15.68 -5.75 3.98
CA GLY A 115 -16.34 -6.49 5.06
C GLY A 115 -15.45 -6.71 6.28
N GLU A 116 -16.08 -7.24 7.33
CA GLU A 116 -15.45 -7.55 8.60
C GLU A 116 -14.99 -9.01 8.64
N PHE A 117 -13.81 -9.25 9.22
CA PHE A 117 -13.32 -10.59 9.51
C PHE A 117 -14.06 -11.17 10.72
N GLY A 118 -14.43 -12.46 10.65
CA GLY A 118 -14.99 -13.19 11.79
C GLY A 118 -13.96 -13.61 12.86
N ALA A 119 -12.72 -13.10 12.76
CA ALA A 119 -11.59 -13.43 13.61
C ALA A 119 -10.68 -12.21 13.75
N ASP A 120 -9.80 -12.26 14.75
CA ASP A 120 -8.77 -11.25 14.96
C ASP A 120 -7.64 -11.43 13.94
N VAL A 121 -7.75 -10.75 12.79
CA VAL A 121 -6.83 -10.83 11.67
C VAL A 121 -5.90 -9.62 11.68
N THR A 122 -4.60 -9.89 11.74
CA THR A 122 -3.53 -8.87 11.71
C THR A 122 -2.92 -8.71 10.32
N ASP A 123 -2.96 -9.76 9.49
CA ASP A 123 -2.29 -9.79 8.20
C ASP A 123 -3.02 -10.65 7.16
N LEU A 124 -2.76 -10.40 5.88
CA LEU A 124 -3.28 -11.15 4.75
C LEU A 124 -2.21 -11.33 3.67
N ALA A 125 -2.30 -12.43 2.93
CA ALA A 125 -1.58 -12.60 1.67
C ALA A 125 -2.55 -13.20 0.65
N VAL A 126 -2.63 -12.61 -0.54
CA VAL A 126 -3.44 -13.08 -1.64
C VAL A 126 -2.57 -13.97 -2.51
N LYS A 127 -2.95 -15.24 -2.58
CA LYS A 127 -2.22 -16.21 -3.40
C LYS A 127 -2.31 -15.80 -4.88
N LEU A 128 -1.15 -15.73 -5.54
CA LEU A 128 -1.07 -15.62 -7.00
C LEU A 128 -1.58 -16.92 -7.66
N ASP A 129 -2.34 -16.77 -8.74
CA ASP A 129 -2.68 -17.89 -9.61
C ASP A 129 -1.60 -17.98 -10.70
N GLN A 130 -0.51 -18.68 -10.37
CA GLN A 130 0.65 -18.89 -11.26
C GLN A 130 0.68 -20.33 -11.78
#